data_AF-A0A813FN56-F1
#
_entry.id   AF-A0A813FN56-F1
#
_cell.length_a   1.000
_cell.length_b   1.000
_cell.length_c   1.000
_cell.angle_alpha   90.00
_cell.angle_beta   90.00
_cell.angle_gamma   90.00
#
_symmetry.space_group_name_H-M   'P 1'
#
loop_
_entity.id
_entity.type
_entity.pdbx_description
1 polymer ?
#
loop_
_entity_poly.entity_id
_entity_poly.type
_entity_poly.pdbx_seq_one_letter_code
_entity_poly.pdbx_strand_id
1 'polypeptide(L)'
;MSRLLQDLADPNKDVHSDAETMVVMDFTEEEALSPRGNMTSSFAGAHDTKLQQDDPVIMWAEVVPGKKGTGRLKKSLEVKRDYLEKLLRRPLWDAALLQGHEVAVNKSVFESFDGPDGDQLSVTITVKSPFFNAKAMKDLTKGDAAAEAACRQYLQTYNLEVLSDLCSKGGLKVNCADDKSFQLKHGEHFVLGPADAPWLKK
;
A
#
# COMPACT_ATOMS: atom_id res chain seq x y z
N MET A 1 8.68 42.12 35.13
CA MET A 1 8.57 42.18 33.66
C MET A 1 8.60 40.76 33.12
N SER A 2 7.43 40.19 32.84
CA SER A 2 7.25 38.85 32.26
C SER A 2 7.54 38.87 30.76
N ARG A 3 8.57 38.16 30.30
CA ARG A 3 8.75 37.88 28.87
C ARG A 3 7.77 36.77 28.49
N LEU A 4 6.72 37.11 27.74
CA LEU A 4 5.89 36.13 27.05
C LEU A 4 6.77 35.42 26.02
N LEU A 5 6.93 34.11 26.14
CA LEU A 5 7.42 33.26 25.06
C LEU A 5 6.29 33.13 24.03
N GLN A 6 6.41 33.86 22.92
CA GLN A 6 5.64 33.56 21.71
C GLN A 6 6.07 32.18 21.17
N ASP A 7 5.11 31.47 20.57
CA ASP A 7 5.30 30.19 19.86
C ASP A 7 5.45 28.94 20.74
N LEU A 8 4.65 28.81 21.80
CA LEU A 8 4.47 27.51 22.50
C LEU A 8 3.40 26.61 21.86
N ALA A 9 2.68 27.11 20.85
CA ALA A 9 1.55 26.42 20.20
C ALA A 9 1.86 25.93 18.78
N ASP A 10 3.11 26.03 18.32
CA ASP A 10 3.52 25.48 17.04
C ASP A 10 4.01 24.02 17.23
N PRO A 11 3.25 23.01 16.78
CA PRO A 11 3.66 21.61 16.85
C PRO A 11 4.84 21.27 15.92
N ASN A 12 5.31 22.21 15.10
CA ASN A 12 6.43 22.02 14.17
C ASN A 12 7.76 22.62 14.68
N LYS A 13 7.83 23.09 15.93
CA LYS A 13 9.03 23.76 16.45
C LYS A 13 10.25 22.85 16.63
N ASP A 14 10.01 21.53 16.69
CA ASP A 14 11.06 20.51 16.79
C ASP A 14 11.33 19.79 15.46
N VAL A 15 10.87 20.33 14.32
CA VAL A 15 11.22 19.78 12.99
C VAL A 15 12.67 20.17 12.65
N HIS A 16 13.61 19.45 13.25
CA HIS A 16 14.92 19.26 12.66
C HIS A 16 14.74 18.38 11.43
N SER A 17 14.69 19.01 10.26
CA SER A 17 14.81 18.34 8.96
C SER A 17 16.25 17.86 8.76
N ASP A 18 16.67 16.86 9.54
CA ASP A 18 17.71 15.95 9.07
C ASP A 18 17.04 14.90 8.18
N ALA A 19 17.65 14.63 7.04
CA ALA A 19 17.17 13.74 5.98
C ALA A 19 17.20 12.24 6.37
N GLU A 20 17.05 11.94 7.67
CA GLU A 20 17.28 10.63 8.27
C GLU A 20 16.14 10.29 9.24
N THR A 21 14.95 10.01 8.69
CA THR A 21 13.88 9.40 9.49
C THR A 21 14.04 7.88 9.45
N MET A 22 14.73 7.31 10.43
CA MET A 22 14.83 5.87 10.62
C MET A 22 13.62 5.37 11.42
N VAL A 23 12.72 4.63 10.76
CA VAL A 23 11.60 3.94 11.43
C VAL A 23 12.09 2.55 11.84
N VAL A 24 12.23 2.33 13.14
CA VAL A 24 12.51 1.02 13.74
C VAL A 24 11.17 0.40 14.12
N MET A 25 10.81 -0.72 13.47
CA MET A 25 9.57 -1.44 13.76
C MET A 25 9.84 -2.58 14.74
N ASP A 26 9.40 -2.41 15.99
CA ASP A 26 9.45 -3.44 17.02
C ASP A 26 8.25 -4.41 16.86
N PHE A 27 8.51 -5.68 16.54
CA PHE A 27 7.49 -6.73 16.37
C PHE A 27 7.39 -7.70 17.56
N THR A 28 7.67 -7.24 18.78
CA THR A 28 7.56 -8.08 19.99
C THR A 28 6.15 -8.00 20.61
N GLU A 29 5.56 -9.13 21.03
CA GLU A 29 4.36 -9.15 21.90
C GLU A 29 4.79 -8.66 23.30
N GLU A 30 4.21 -7.57 23.80
CA GLU A 30 4.55 -7.04 25.12
C GLU A 30 3.87 -7.84 26.24
N GLU A 31 4.62 -8.73 26.88
CA GLU A 31 4.47 -9.02 28.30
C GLU A 31 5.71 -8.45 29.00
N ALA A 32 5.57 -7.25 29.55
CA ALA A 32 6.48 -6.58 30.50
C ALA A 32 7.97 -6.97 30.45
N LEU A 33 8.80 -6.14 29.77
CA LEU A 33 10.22 -5.90 30.07
C LEU A 33 11.08 -7.15 30.39
N SER A 34 11.57 -7.81 29.34
CA SER A 34 12.72 -8.73 29.41
C SER A 34 13.86 -8.19 28.53
N PRO A 35 14.98 -7.73 29.12
CA PRO A 35 16.02 -6.96 28.41
C PRO A 35 17.02 -7.92 27.78
N ARG A 36 16.74 -8.41 26.57
CA ARG A 36 17.74 -8.96 25.62
C ARG A 36 17.04 -9.40 24.33
N GLY A 37 17.04 -8.53 23.32
CA GLY A 37 16.67 -8.90 21.95
C GLY A 37 16.18 -7.70 21.15
N ASN A 38 17.08 -6.79 20.78
CA ASN A 38 16.73 -5.63 19.95
C ASN A 38 16.36 -6.11 18.53
N MET A 39 15.12 -5.87 18.08
CA MET A 39 14.77 -5.88 16.66
C MET A 39 15.17 -4.53 16.07
N THR A 40 16.41 -4.39 15.62
CA THR A 40 16.78 -3.30 14.72
C THR A 40 16.64 -3.78 13.30
N SER A 41 15.41 -3.87 12.79
CA SER A 41 15.16 -3.90 11.36
C SER A 41 14.87 -2.46 10.91
N SER A 42 15.92 -1.83 10.39
CA SER A 42 15.83 -0.52 9.75
C SER A 42 14.94 -0.63 8.52
N PHE A 43 13.86 0.14 8.44
CA PHE A 43 13.17 0.38 7.18
C PHE A 43 14.06 1.27 6.30
N ALA A 44 15.10 0.68 5.70
CA ALA A 44 15.99 1.36 4.75
C ALA A 44 15.33 1.59 3.37
N GLY A 45 14.03 1.34 3.24
CA GLY A 45 13.30 1.51 1.98
C GLY A 45 13.12 2.96 1.55
N ALA A 46 13.19 3.94 2.47
CA ALA A 46 13.11 5.36 2.11
C ALA A 46 14.41 5.88 1.47
N HIS A 47 15.57 5.40 1.94
CA HIS A 47 16.88 5.84 1.42
C HIS A 47 17.14 5.38 -0.02
N ASP A 48 16.75 4.15 -0.37
CA ASP A 48 16.99 3.61 -1.71
C ASP A 48 15.96 4.06 -2.75
N THR A 49 14.75 4.41 -2.33
CA THR A 49 13.66 4.78 -3.25
C THR A 49 13.52 6.28 -3.49
N LYS A 50 14.18 7.13 -2.67
CA LYS A 50 14.02 8.60 -2.68
C LYS A 50 12.55 9.06 -2.60
N LEU A 51 11.66 8.19 -2.13
CA LEU A 51 10.23 8.48 -2.07
C LEU A 51 9.96 9.49 -0.96
N GLN A 52 9.23 10.55 -1.29
CA GLN A 52 8.74 11.50 -0.31
C GLN A 52 7.49 10.95 0.38
N GLN A 53 7.20 11.48 1.57
CA GLN A 53 6.10 11.06 2.43
C GLN A 53 4.71 11.19 1.77
N ASP A 54 4.58 12.01 0.73
CA ASP A 54 3.32 12.26 0.00
C ASP A 54 3.32 11.74 -1.45
N ASP A 55 4.37 11.02 -1.87
CA ASP A 55 4.38 10.40 -3.19
C ASP A 55 3.18 9.46 -3.39
N PRO A 56 2.54 9.48 -4.58
CA PRO A 56 1.35 8.68 -4.87
C PRO A 56 1.72 7.20 -5.11
N VAL A 57 2.16 6.54 -4.04
CA VAL A 57 2.52 5.12 -4.02
C VAL A 57 1.62 4.34 -3.07
N ILE A 58 1.52 3.04 -3.30
CA ILE A 58 0.76 2.11 -2.48
C ILE A 58 1.75 1.12 -1.86
N MET A 59 1.61 0.86 -0.57
CA MET A 59 2.43 -0.10 0.16
C MET A 59 1.65 -1.39 0.42
N TRP A 60 2.28 -2.50 0.07
CA TRP A 60 1.74 -3.86 0.20
C TRP A 60 2.69 -4.66 1.09
N ALA A 61 2.14 -5.45 2.01
CA ALA A 61 2.90 -6.36 2.85
C ALA A 61 2.31 -7.77 2.80
N GLU A 62 3.21 -8.75 2.80
CA GLU A 62 2.90 -10.15 3.01
C GLU A 62 3.97 -10.81 3.87
N VAL A 63 3.59 -11.88 4.56
CA VAL A 63 4.54 -12.77 5.22
C VAL A 63 4.77 -13.98 4.32
N VAL A 64 6.01 -14.15 3.88
CA VAL A 64 6.47 -15.31 3.12
C VAL A 64 6.86 -16.38 4.14
N PRO A 65 6.16 -17.54 4.17
CA PRO A 65 6.44 -18.57 5.15
C PRO A 65 7.82 -19.20 4.94
N GLY A 66 8.60 -19.27 6.00
CA GLY A 66 9.87 -19.98 6.00
C GLY A 66 9.71 -21.48 6.18
N LYS A 67 10.73 -22.28 5.84
CA LYS A 67 10.75 -23.73 6.10
C LYS A 67 10.65 -24.06 7.60
N LYS A 68 11.21 -23.20 8.45
CA LYS A 68 11.14 -23.25 9.91
C LYS A 68 10.23 -22.17 10.48
N GLY A 69 9.38 -21.59 9.63
CA GLY A 69 8.45 -20.53 9.98
C GLY A 69 7.52 -20.94 11.12
N THR A 70 7.35 -20.03 12.07
CA THR A 70 6.50 -20.25 13.25
C THR A 70 5.11 -19.65 13.08
N GLY A 71 4.89 -18.86 12.02
CA GLY A 71 3.66 -18.08 11.78
C GLY A 71 3.51 -16.87 12.71
N ARG A 72 4.49 -16.65 13.61
CA ARG A 72 4.46 -15.54 14.58
C ARG A 72 4.50 -14.19 13.89
N LEU A 73 5.32 -14.05 12.85
CA LEU A 73 5.44 -12.82 12.09
C LEU A 73 4.11 -12.40 11.44
N LYS A 74 3.34 -13.37 10.93
CA LYS A 74 2.01 -13.12 10.37
C LYS A 74 1.04 -12.59 11.42
N LYS A 75 1.01 -13.21 12.60
CA LYS A 75 0.17 -12.74 13.72
C LYS A 75 0.59 -11.34 14.18
N SER A 76 1.88 -11.10 14.32
CA SER A 76 2.39 -9.77 14.70
C SER A 76 2.03 -8.71 13.67
N LEU A 77 2.09 -9.02 12.37
CA LEU A 77 1.69 -8.10 11.31
C LEU A 77 0.18 -7.80 11.35
N GLU A 78 -0.66 -8.79 11.64
CA GLU A 78 -2.11 -8.61 11.79
C GLU A 78 -2.45 -7.75 13.00
N VAL A 79 -1.84 -8.01 14.16
CA VAL A 79 -2.10 -7.29 15.42
C VAL A 79 -1.55 -5.85 15.38
N LYS A 80 -0.34 -5.67 14.84
CA LYS A 80 0.34 -4.36 14.83
C LYS A 80 0.03 -3.51 13.60
N ARG A 81 -0.84 -3.96 12.68
CA ARG A 81 -1.12 -3.25 11.43
C ARG A 81 -1.45 -1.77 11.65
N ASP A 82 -2.41 -1.47 12.52
CA ASP A 82 -2.82 -0.10 12.80
C ASP A 82 -1.70 0.77 13.37
N TYR A 83 -0.82 0.18 14.17
CA TYR A 83 0.36 0.86 14.71
C TYR A 83 1.37 1.18 13.60
N LEU A 84 1.62 0.22 12.70
CA LEU A 84 2.49 0.42 11.53
C LEU A 84 1.93 1.47 10.58
N GLU A 85 0.62 1.45 10.30
CA GLU A 85 -0.01 2.46 9.45
C GLU A 85 0.15 3.88 10.01
N LYS A 86 0.05 4.04 11.34
CA LYS A 86 0.28 5.33 12.02
C LYS A 86 1.73 5.80 11.91
N LEU A 87 2.70 4.89 12.11
CA LEU A 87 4.12 5.21 11.99
C LEU A 87 4.51 5.56 10.56
N LEU A 88 4.03 4.77 9.59
CA LEU A 88 4.28 4.98 8.16
C LEU A 88 3.48 6.16 7.60
N ARG A 89 2.49 6.65 8.34
CA ARG A 89 1.50 7.66 7.91
C ARG A 89 0.81 7.29 6.60
N ARG A 90 0.73 5.98 6.30
CA ARG A 90 0.21 5.43 5.05
C ARG A 90 -0.47 4.10 5.32
N PRO A 91 -1.58 3.79 4.62
CA PRO A 91 -2.20 2.47 4.67
C PRO A 91 -1.26 1.35 4.25
N LEU A 92 -1.30 0.23 4.97
CA LEU A 92 -0.55 -0.97 4.68
C LEU A 92 -1.50 -2.07 4.21
N TRP A 93 -1.48 -2.33 2.90
CA TRP A 93 -2.38 -3.29 2.27
C TRP A 93 -1.81 -4.70 2.30
N ASP A 94 -2.69 -5.70 2.29
CA ASP A 94 -2.27 -7.08 2.12
C ASP A 94 -1.85 -7.31 0.66
N ALA A 95 -0.66 -7.90 0.44
CA ALA A 95 -0.20 -8.18 -0.93
C ALA A 95 -1.08 -9.19 -1.68
N ALA A 96 -1.91 -9.98 -0.97
CA ALA A 96 -2.91 -10.85 -1.59
C ALA A 96 -3.98 -10.08 -2.40
N LEU A 97 -4.10 -8.77 -2.21
CA LEU A 97 -4.99 -7.91 -2.97
C LEU A 97 -4.37 -7.41 -4.28
N LEU A 98 -3.07 -7.63 -4.53
CA LEU A 98 -2.42 -7.27 -5.79
C LEU A 98 -3.11 -7.96 -6.97
N GLN A 99 -3.31 -7.21 -8.05
CA GLN A 99 -4.05 -7.66 -9.23
C GLN A 99 -3.15 -8.01 -10.41
N GLY A 100 -1.83 -7.81 -10.26
CA GLY A 100 -0.78 -8.26 -11.16
C GLY A 100 -0.39 -7.27 -12.25
N HIS A 101 -1.07 -6.12 -12.34
CA HIS A 101 -0.74 -5.04 -13.28
C HIS A 101 -0.03 -3.85 -12.62
N GLU A 102 0.12 -3.87 -11.30
CA GLU A 102 0.77 -2.81 -10.56
C GLU A 102 2.27 -2.73 -10.89
N VAL A 103 2.77 -1.52 -11.08
CA VAL A 103 4.20 -1.27 -11.35
C VAL A 103 4.93 -1.14 -10.02
N ALA A 104 5.76 -2.12 -9.68
CA ALA A 104 6.60 -2.11 -8.49
C ALA A 104 7.73 -1.08 -8.64
N VAL A 105 7.79 -0.14 -7.71
CA VAL A 105 8.88 0.83 -7.55
C VAL A 105 10.00 0.22 -6.70
N ASN A 106 9.62 -0.58 -5.70
CA ASN A 106 10.55 -1.27 -4.83
C ASN A 106 9.91 -2.56 -4.30
N LYS A 107 10.73 -3.59 -4.11
CA LYS A 107 10.38 -4.76 -3.32
C LYS A 107 11.53 -5.05 -2.36
N SER A 108 11.21 -5.09 -1.07
CA SER A 108 12.16 -5.37 0.01
C SER A 108 11.69 -6.59 0.79
N VAL A 109 12.64 -7.47 1.13
CA VAL A 109 12.36 -8.66 1.94
C VAL A 109 13.20 -8.56 3.20
N PHE A 110 12.53 -8.69 4.35
CA PHE A 110 13.13 -8.60 5.67
C PHE A 110 13.04 -9.96 6.35
N GLU A 111 14.17 -10.48 6.79
CA GLU A 111 14.23 -11.74 7.52
C GLU A 111 13.67 -11.56 8.94
N SER A 112 12.95 -12.57 9.45
CA SER A 112 12.62 -12.63 10.87
C SER A 112 13.83 -13.07 11.69
N PHE A 113 13.69 -12.94 13.02
CA PHE A 113 14.66 -13.43 13.99
C PHE A 113 14.91 -14.94 13.94
N ASP A 114 13.98 -15.71 13.34
CA ASP A 114 14.12 -17.17 13.19
C ASP A 114 15.22 -17.55 12.16
N GLY A 115 15.91 -16.54 11.58
CA GLY A 115 17.00 -16.68 10.63
C GLY A 115 16.51 -16.78 9.18
N PRO A 116 17.41 -17.05 8.22
CA PRO A 116 17.06 -17.10 6.78
C PRO A 116 16.08 -18.23 6.42
N ASP A 117 15.92 -19.23 7.29
CA ASP A 117 14.92 -20.30 7.15
C ASP A 117 13.56 -19.97 7.79
N GLY A 118 13.47 -18.84 8.50
CA GLY A 118 12.28 -18.36 9.21
C GLY A 118 11.30 -17.62 8.32
N ASP A 119 10.20 -17.14 8.91
CA ASP A 119 9.23 -16.31 8.18
C ASP A 119 9.91 -15.01 7.70
N GLN A 120 9.53 -14.51 6.54
CA GLN A 120 10.08 -13.27 6.00
C GLN A 120 8.96 -12.27 5.74
N LEU A 121 9.20 -10.98 6.02
CA LEU A 121 8.29 -9.90 5.68
C LEU A 121 8.67 -9.38 4.30
N SER A 122 7.80 -9.54 3.32
CA SER A 122 7.94 -8.96 1.98
C SER A 122 7.09 -7.70 1.89
N VAL A 123 7.74 -6.57 1.62
CA VAL A 123 7.08 -5.28 1.41
C VAL A 123 7.29 -4.85 -0.03
N THR A 124 6.20 -4.62 -0.74
CA THR A 124 6.22 -4.12 -2.12
C THR A 124 5.63 -2.73 -2.14
N ILE A 125 6.30 -1.79 -2.80
CA ILE A 125 5.80 -0.43 -3.05
C ILE A 125 5.50 -0.33 -4.53
N THR A 126 4.30 0.07 -4.88
CA THR A 126 3.86 0.26 -6.28
C THR A 126 3.44 1.68 -6.54
N VAL A 127 3.48 2.11 -7.80
CA VAL A 127 2.83 3.37 -8.21
C VAL A 127 1.31 3.24 -8.03
N LYS A 128 0.64 4.34 -7.65
CA LYS A 128 -0.83 4.39 -7.63
C LYS A 128 -1.39 4.12 -9.03
N SER A 129 -2.18 3.08 -9.17
CA SER A 129 -2.74 2.59 -10.43
C SER A 129 -4.23 2.27 -10.29
N PRO A 130 -4.97 2.01 -11.39
CA PRO A 130 -6.35 1.55 -11.30
C PRO A 130 -6.46 0.27 -10.48
N PHE A 131 -7.41 0.21 -9.55
CA PHE A 131 -7.74 -0.98 -8.77
C PHE A 131 -9.15 -1.44 -9.11
N PHE A 132 -9.29 -2.67 -9.58
CA PHE A 132 -10.49 -3.17 -10.23
C PHE A 132 -11.40 -3.94 -9.25
N ASN A 133 -12.70 -3.74 -9.38
CA ASN A 133 -13.70 -4.56 -8.71
C ASN A 133 -14.00 -5.79 -9.58
N ALA A 134 -13.39 -6.93 -9.25
CA ALA A 134 -13.55 -8.16 -10.03
C ALA A 134 -15.01 -8.58 -10.23
N LYS A 135 -15.88 -8.36 -9.23
CA LYS A 135 -17.30 -8.70 -9.33
C LYS A 135 -18.03 -7.78 -10.31
N ALA A 136 -17.90 -6.46 -10.13
CA ALA A 136 -18.58 -5.50 -10.99
C ALA A 136 -18.06 -5.55 -12.44
N MET A 137 -16.77 -5.79 -12.63
CA MET A 137 -16.18 -5.99 -13.96
C MET A 137 -16.77 -7.21 -14.67
N LYS A 138 -16.89 -8.34 -13.95
CA LYS A 138 -17.51 -9.56 -14.49
C LYS A 138 -18.99 -9.35 -14.83
N ASP A 139 -19.73 -8.62 -14.01
CA ASP A 139 -21.14 -8.31 -14.24
C ASP A 139 -21.30 -7.40 -15.47
N LEU A 140 -20.44 -6.40 -15.64
CA LEU A 140 -20.42 -5.48 -16.79
C LEU A 140 -20.14 -6.21 -18.11
N THR A 141 -19.19 -7.14 -18.11
CA THR A 141 -18.81 -7.91 -19.31
C THR A 141 -19.63 -9.18 -19.49
N LYS A 142 -20.57 -9.46 -18.58
CA LYS A 142 -21.35 -10.71 -18.54
C LYS A 142 -20.47 -11.96 -18.51
N GLY A 143 -19.27 -11.85 -17.91
CA GLY A 143 -18.28 -12.92 -17.82
C GLY A 143 -17.42 -13.13 -19.07
N ASP A 144 -17.48 -12.23 -20.06
CA ASP A 144 -16.58 -12.25 -21.22
C ASP A 144 -15.17 -11.84 -20.78
N ALA A 145 -14.27 -12.82 -20.67
CA ALA A 145 -12.91 -12.62 -20.20
C ALA A 145 -12.07 -11.74 -21.14
N ALA A 146 -12.31 -11.79 -22.45
CA ALA A 146 -11.59 -10.97 -23.42
C ALA A 146 -12.02 -9.51 -23.32
N ALA A 147 -13.32 -9.26 -23.19
CA ALA A 147 -13.85 -7.93 -22.95
C ALA A 147 -13.37 -7.34 -21.61
N GLU A 148 -13.32 -8.16 -20.55
CA GLU A 148 -12.83 -7.72 -19.24
C GLU A 148 -11.35 -7.34 -19.30
N ALA A 149 -10.52 -8.19 -19.92
CA ALA A 149 -9.10 -7.91 -20.13
C ALA A 149 -8.90 -6.64 -20.95
N ALA A 150 -9.66 -6.44 -22.03
CA ALA A 150 -9.59 -5.24 -22.85
C ALA A 150 -9.94 -3.97 -22.05
N CYS A 151 -10.99 -4.01 -21.23
CA CYS A 151 -11.38 -2.90 -20.37
C CYS A 151 -10.28 -2.55 -19.35
N ARG A 152 -9.68 -3.57 -18.70
CA ARG A 152 -8.59 -3.38 -17.75
C ARG A 152 -7.34 -2.81 -18.41
N GLN A 153 -6.91 -3.41 -19.52
CA GLN A 153 -5.74 -2.96 -20.28
C GLN A 153 -5.90 -1.52 -20.76
N TYR A 154 -7.09 -1.15 -21.25
CA TYR A 154 -7.35 0.21 -21.72
C TYR A 154 -7.16 1.24 -20.61
N LEU A 155 -7.69 0.97 -19.41
CA LEU A 155 -7.48 1.80 -18.22
C LEU A 155 -6.00 1.88 -17.81
N GLN A 156 -5.26 0.78 -17.94
CA GLN A 156 -3.83 0.72 -17.60
C GLN A 156 -2.93 1.52 -18.57
N THR A 157 -3.43 1.94 -19.74
CA THR A 157 -2.64 2.77 -20.67
C THR A 157 -2.48 4.22 -20.23
N TYR A 158 -3.35 4.70 -19.34
CA TYR A 158 -3.35 6.08 -18.87
C TYR A 158 -2.42 6.26 -17.68
N ASN A 159 -1.75 7.42 -17.64
CA ASN A 159 -1.02 7.85 -16.45
C ASN A 159 -1.98 8.31 -15.34
N LEU A 160 -1.45 8.52 -14.14
CA LEU A 160 -2.25 8.88 -12.96
C LEU A 160 -3.02 10.20 -13.14
N GLU A 161 -2.44 11.19 -13.82
CA GLU A 161 -3.07 12.50 -14.05
C GLU A 161 -4.33 12.36 -14.91
N VAL A 162 -4.24 11.66 -16.04
CA VAL A 162 -5.37 11.42 -16.94
C VAL A 162 -6.42 10.55 -16.24
N LEU A 163 -5.99 9.53 -15.49
CA LEU A 163 -6.91 8.70 -14.72
C LEU A 163 -7.67 9.51 -13.66
N SER A 164 -7.00 10.44 -12.97
CA SER A 164 -7.63 11.33 -11.99
C SER A 164 -8.68 12.23 -12.62
N ASP A 165 -8.39 12.81 -13.80
CA ASP A 165 -9.36 13.61 -14.56
C ASP A 165 -10.58 12.76 -15.00
N LEU A 166 -10.35 11.55 -15.53
CA LEU A 166 -11.43 10.61 -15.89
C LEU A 166 -12.29 10.23 -14.67
N CYS A 167 -11.67 10.01 -13.51
CA CYS A 167 -12.39 9.72 -12.27
C CYS A 167 -13.26 10.90 -11.81
N SER A 168 -12.79 12.14 -11.97
CA SER A 168 -13.56 13.35 -11.66
C SER A 168 -14.80 13.50 -12.55
N LYS A 169 -14.75 12.94 -13.77
CA LYS A 169 -15.86 12.89 -14.74
C LYS A 169 -16.78 11.68 -14.53
N GLY A 170 -16.53 10.85 -13.52
CA GLY A 170 -17.34 9.69 -13.15
C GLY A 170 -16.95 8.37 -13.84
N GLY A 171 -15.93 8.37 -14.71
CA GLY A 171 -15.45 7.19 -15.42
C GLY A 171 -15.27 7.41 -16.93
N LEU A 172 -15.29 6.33 -17.71
CA LEU A 172 -15.08 6.38 -19.16
C LEU A 172 -15.86 5.29 -19.90
N LYS A 173 -16.02 5.48 -21.21
CA LYS A 173 -16.54 4.47 -22.12
C LYS A 173 -15.38 3.78 -22.84
N VAL A 174 -15.37 2.45 -22.81
CA VAL A 174 -14.42 1.62 -23.57
C VAL A 174 -15.16 0.97 -24.72
N ASN A 175 -14.65 1.14 -25.94
CA ASN A 175 -15.15 0.45 -27.12
C ASN A 175 -14.21 -0.73 -27.38
N CYS A 176 -14.74 -1.94 -27.30
CA CYS A 176 -14.02 -3.17 -27.64
C CYS A 176 -14.23 -3.50 -29.12
N ALA A 177 -13.47 -4.47 -29.63
CA ALA A 177 -13.78 -5.09 -30.92
C ALA A 177 -15.21 -5.66 -30.91
N ASP A 178 -15.86 -5.73 -32.07
CA ASP A 178 -17.23 -6.21 -32.29
C ASP A 178 -18.37 -5.26 -31.85
N ASP A 179 -18.17 -3.94 -31.95
CA ASP A 179 -19.17 -2.89 -31.59
C ASP A 179 -19.69 -2.94 -30.14
N LYS A 180 -19.08 -3.77 -29.29
CA LYS A 180 -19.37 -3.81 -27.85
C LYS A 180 -18.76 -2.60 -27.18
N SER A 181 -19.56 -1.89 -26.41
CA SER A 181 -19.07 -0.77 -25.59
C SER A 181 -19.48 -0.92 -24.14
N PHE A 182 -18.55 -0.63 -23.25
CA PHE A 182 -18.68 -0.79 -21.81
C PHE A 182 -18.47 0.54 -21.11
N GLN A 183 -19.42 0.93 -20.26
CA GLN A 183 -19.30 2.14 -19.46
C GLN A 183 -18.64 1.79 -18.11
N LEU A 184 -17.34 2.07 -18.02
CA LEU A 184 -16.61 1.95 -16.77
C LEU A 184 -16.90 3.17 -15.90
N LYS A 185 -17.20 2.92 -14.63
CA LYS A 185 -17.56 3.95 -13.65
C LYS A 185 -16.60 3.91 -12.48
N HIS A 186 -16.11 5.09 -12.10
CA HIS A 186 -15.29 5.26 -10.92
C HIS A 186 -16.12 4.97 -9.66
N GLY A 187 -15.54 4.24 -8.70
CA GLY A 187 -16.21 3.85 -7.45
C GLY A 187 -17.11 2.61 -7.55
N GLU A 188 -17.39 2.12 -8.76
CA GLU A 188 -18.18 0.90 -8.99
C GLU A 188 -17.31 -0.20 -9.61
N HIS A 189 -16.70 0.09 -10.76
CA HIS A 189 -15.91 -0.85 -11.56
C HIS A 189 -14.42 -0.79 -11.25
N PHE A 190 -13.92 0.42 -11.01
CA PHE A 190 -12.53 0.68 -10.68
C PHE A 190 -12.41 1.93 -9.80
N VAL A 191 -11.29 2.05 -9.11
CA VAL A 191 -10.87 3.23 -8.34
C VAL A 191 -9.37 3.45 -8.51
N LEU A 192 -8.81 4.53 -7.96
CA LEU A 192 -7.37 4.76 -7.98
C LEU A 192 -6.75 4.16 -6.72
N GLY A 193 -6.30 2.91 -6.80
CA GLY A 193 -5.75 2.19 -5.66
C GLY A 193 -6.81 1.70 -4.65
N PRO A 194 -6.42 0.77 -3.75
CA PRO A 194 -7.33 0.10 -2.85
C PRO A 194 -7.94 1.00 -1.77
N ALA A 195 -7.29 2.12 -1.43
CA ALA A 195 -7.80 3.07 -0.43
C ALA A 195 -9.12 3.71 -0.82
N ASP A 196 -9.32 3.89 -2.13
CA ASP A 196 -10.50 4.54 -2.67
C ASP A 196 -11.64 3.52 -2.95
N ALA A 197 -11.42 2.22 -2.69
CA ALA A 197 -12.32 1.12 -3.05
C ALA A 197 -13.44 0.90 -2.02
N PRO A 198 -14.70 1.29 -2.28
CA PRO A 198 -15.79 1.14 -1.31
C PRO A 198 -16.17 -0.33 -1.05
N TRP A 199 -15.75 -1.25 -1.92
CA TRP A 199 -15.99 -2.69 -1.77
C TRP A 199 -14.95 -3.40 -0.92
N LEU A 200 -13.81 -2.76 -0.62
CA LEU A 200 -12.87 -3.28 0.37
C LEU A 200 -13.30 -2.80 1.75
N LYS A 201 -13.74 -3.73 2.59
CA LYS A 201 -13.83 -3.47 4.02
C LYS A 201 -12.42 -3.58 4.57
N LYS A 202 -11.87 -2.46 5.07
CA LYS A 202 -10.72 -2.51 5.97
C LYS A 202 -11.12 -3.22 7.26
#